data_AF-A0A9K3IX70-F1
#
_entry.id   AF-A0A9K3IX70-F1
#
_cell.length_a   1.000
_cell.length_b   1.000
_cell.length_c   1.000
_cell.angle_alpha   90.00
_cell.angle_beta   90.00
_cell.angle_gamma   90.00
#
_symmetry.space_group_name_H-M   'P 1'
#
loop_
_entity.id
_entity.type
_entity.pdbx_description
1 polymer ?
#
loop_
_entity_poly.entity_id
_entity_poly.type
_entity_poly.pdbx_seq_one_letter_code
_entity_poly.pdbx_strand_id
1 'polypeptide(L)'
;MSDLDITKEPKEWVEKFISALPKEEWEDYVLNLKSSREFSQLTITPLIKRIEEQMVIKDEKRKEKAVKVKESVKNELSRSASVCSNCHNFKTVNAKLVKDAESLALEIKKLNNKKKADEKQILDLQGICEKLKVENAKLLGSVNSLTLENKGLKENEKVFESKQKSSENEDFWIKLENKNLKANEVKLQEQINVLENEKSVLENLKNEKESQSSLILKEYLSLKTKLRVQGSRLMNLKRN
;
A
#
# COMPACT_ATOMS: atom_id res chain seq x y z
N MET A 1 -46.59 122.54 -18.09
CA MET A 1 -45.25 122.15 -18.55
C MET A 1 -44.37 122.19 -17.33
N SER A 2 -43.83 121.03 -16.94
CA SER A 2 -43.19 120.82 -15.64
C SER A 2 -41.71 121.17 -15.72
N ASP A 3 -41.28 122.16 -14.93
CA ASP A 3 -39.88 122.44 -14.68
C ASP A 3 -39.30 121.27 -13.85
N LEU A 4 -38.33 120.56 -14.44
CA LEU A 4 -37.60 119.49 -13.79
C LEU A 4 -36.56 120.11 -12.83
N ASP A 5 -36.89 120.12 -11.53
CA ASP A 5 -35.97 120.44 -10.45
C ASP A 5 -34.76 119.47 -10.46
N ILE A 6 -33.60 119.96 -10.91
CA ILE A 6 -32.33 119.23 -10.84
C ILE A 6 -31.71 119.51 -9.47
N THR A 7 -31.99 118.65 -8.49
CA THR A 7 -31.50 118.74 -7.10
C THR A 7 -30.22 117.95 -6.82
N LYS A 8 -29.46 117.52 -7.84
CA LYS A 8 -28.28 116.65 -7.65
C LYS A 8 -26.96 117.36 -7.80
N GLU A 9 -26.03 117.09 -6.89
CA GLU A 9 -24.68 117.62 -6.93
C GLU A 9 -23.92 117.13 -8.19
N PRO A 10 -23.05 117.97 -8.80
CA PRO A 10 -22.32 117.64 -10.03
C PRO A 10 -21.51 116.33 -9.99
N LYS A 11 -21.07 115.88 -8.81
CA LYS A 11 -20.28 114.65 -8.65
C LYS A 11 -21.08 113.38 -8.93
N GLU A 12 -22.36 113.34 -8.56
CA GLU A 12 -23.21 112.16 -8.81
C GLU A 12 -23.49 111.98 -10.30
N TRP A 13 -23.62 113.10 -11.04
CA TRP A 13 -23.80 113.08 -12.49
C TRP A 13 -22.56 112.53 -13.21
N VAL A 14 -21.36 112.89 -12.75
CA VAL A 14 -20.10 112.36 -13.27
C VAL A 14 -20.01 110.84 -13.09
N GLU A 15 -20.36 110.31 -11.91
CA GLU A 15 -20.32 108.86 -11.67
C GLU A 15 -21.32 108.09 -12.53
N LYS A 16 -22.55 108.61 -12.68
CA LYS A 16 -23.56 108.00 -13.56
C LYS A 16 -23.14 108.05 -15.01
N PHE A 17 -22.57 109.17 -15.46
CA PHE A 17 -22.10 109.32 -16.83
C PHE A 17 -20.98 108.32 -17.14
N ILE A 18 -19.96 108.22 -16.29
CA ILE A 18 -18.88 107.24 -16.46
C ILE A 18 -19.42 105.80 -16.47
N SER A 19 -20.40 105.50 -15.63
CA SER A 19 -21.02 104.17 -15.55
C SER A 19 -21.85 103.81 -16.80
N ALA A 20 -22.36 104.82 -17.52
CA ALA A 20 -23.14 104.65 -18.75
C ALA A 20 -22.28 104.57 -20.02
N LEU A 21 -21.00 104.99 -19.96
CA LEU A 21 -20.10 104.93 -21.11
C LEU A 21 -19.70 103.48 -21.44
N PRO A 22 -19.68 103.08 -22.72
CA PRO A 22 -19.15 101.79 -23.16
C PRO A 22 -17.70 101.60 -22.72
N LYS A 23 -17.42 100.55 -21.93
CA LYS A 23 -16.13 100.37 -21.25
C LYS A 23 -15.01 99.94 -22.20
N GLU A 24 -15.35 99.58 -23.43
CA GLU A 24 -14.46 99.12 -24.49
C GLU A 24 -13.85 100.30 -25.26
N GLU A 25 -14.46 101.49 -25.14
CA GLU A 25 -14.12 102.69 -25.90
C GLU A 25 -13.58 103.82 -24.99
N TRP A 26 -13.39 103.55 -23.70
CA TRP A 26 -12.91 104.54 -22.72
C TRP A 26 -11.57 105.17 -23.11
N GLU A 27 -10.67 104.38 -23.71
CA GLU A 27 -9.38 104.83 -24.23
C GLU A 27 -9.56 105.89 -25.34
N ASP A 28 -10.44 105.60 -26.29
CA ASP A 28 -10.75 106.49 -27.41
C ASP A 28 -11.46 107.76 -26.94
N TYR A 29 -12.38 107.65 -25.97
CA TYR A 29 -13.04 108.81 -25.38
C TYR A 29 -12.07 109.73 -24.65
N VAL A 30 -11.18 109.18 -23.82
CA VAL A 30 -10.14 109.96 -23.11
C VAL A 30 -9.20 110.63 -24.10
N LEU A 31 -8.77 109.92 -25.15
CA LEU A 31 -7.89 110.46 -26.18
C LEU A 31 -8.54 111.61 -26.94
N ASN A 32 -9.80 111.47 -27.35
CA ASN A 32 -10.55 112.50 -28.05
C ASN A 32 -10.80 113.73 -27.17
N LEU A 33 -11.14 113.53 -25.89
CA LEU A 33 -11.36 114.63 -24.94
C LEU A 33 -10.08 115.43 -24.67
N LYS A 34 -8.92 114.77 -24.61
CA LYS A 34 -7.62 115.44 -24.43
C LYS A 34 -7.13 116.15 -25.68
N SER A 35 -7.46 115.62 -26.87
CA SER A 35 -6.93 116.12 -28.14
C SER A 35 -7.72 117.28 -28.73
N SER A 36 -8.95 117.51 -28.27
CA SER A 36 -9.78 118.60 -28.75
C SER A 36 -9.46 119.93 -28.04
N ARG A 37 -9.19 120.96 -28.85
CA ARG A 37 -8.93 122.33 -28.40
C ARG A 37 -10.14 122.97 -27.70
N GLU A 38 -11.36 122.58 -28.07
CA GLU A 38 -12.62 123.12 -27.53
C GLU A 38 -12.83 122.67 -26.08
N PHE A 39 -12.45 121.45 -25.78
CA PHE A 39 -12.57 120.83 -24.46
C PHE A 39 -11.43 121.22 -23.51
N SER A 40 -10.33 121.78 -24.03
CA SER A 40 -9.20 122.29 -23.24
C SER A 40 -9.56 123.52 -22.40
N GLN A 41 -10.63 124.25 -22.75
CA GLN A 41 -11.10 125.45 -22.03
C GLN A 41 -12.16 125.14 -20.95
N LEU A 42 -12.65 123.91 -20.88
CA LEU A 42 -13.69 123.49 -19.95
C LEU A 42 -13.08 122.86 -18.68
N THR A 43 -13.74 123.02 -17.54
CA THR A 43 -13.39 122.37 -16.25
C THR A 43 -13.74 120.86 -16.23
N ILE A 44 -13.45 120.15 -17.32
CA ILE A 44 -13.75 118.71 -17.50
C ILE A 44 -12.58 117.79 -17.12
N THR A 45 -11.44 118.34 -16.70
CA THR A 45 -10.28 117.59 -16.19
C THR A 45 -10.62 116.55 -15.11
N PRO A 46 -11.53 116.83 -14.13
CA PRO A 46 -11.89 115.85 -13.12
C PRO A 46 -12.61 114.61 -13.68
N LEU A 47 -13.38 114.76 -14.77
CA LEU A 47 -14.08 113.66 -15.44
C LEU A 47 -13.07 112.73 -16.12
N ILE A 48 -12.10 113.29 -16.85
CA ILE A 48 -11.06 112.53 -17.56
C ILE A 48 -10.26 111.67 -16.58
N LYS A 49 -9.78 112.27 -15.48
CA LYS A 49 -8.99 111.56 -14.46
C LYS A 49 -9.77 110.37 -13.86
N ARG A 50 -11.08 110.54 -13.68
CA ARG A 50 -11.91 109.51 -13.07
C ARG A 50 -12.21 108.33 -14.02
N ILE A 51 -12.26 108.59 -15.33
CA ILE A 51 -12.32 107.52 -16.34
C ILE A 51 -11.01 106.72 -16.32
N GLU A 52 -9.86 107.39 -16.29
CA GLU A 52 -8.54 106.74 -16.24
C GLU A 52 -8.36 105.86 -15.00
N GLU A 53 -8.77 106.33 -13.81
CA GLU A 53 -8.71 105.54 -12.56
C GLU A 53 -9.53 104.24 -12.67
N GLN A 54 -10.71 104.29 -13.29
CA GLN A 54 -11.56 103.11 -13.49
C GLN A 54 -10.97 102.14 -14.52
N MET A 55 -10.22 102.62 -15.52
CA MET A 55 -9.49 101.77 -16.47
C MET A 55 -8.44 100.91 -15.75
N VAL A 56 -7.64 101.52 -14.87
CA VAL A 56 -6.60 100.82 -14.09
C VAL A 56 -7.20 99.72 -13.22
N ILE A 57 -8.30 100.02 -12.51
CA ILE A 57 -9.00 99.04 -11.66
C ILE A 57 -9.54 97.86 -12.47
N LYS A 58 -10.04 98.10 -13.69
CA LYS A 58 -10.55 97.04 -14.58
C LYS A 58 -9.43 96.09 -15.02
N ASP A 59 -8.24 96.61 -15.29
CA ASP A 59 -7.09 95.81 -15.72
C ASP A 59 -6.49 94.97 -14.61
N GLU A 60 -6.42 95.49 -13.38
CA GLU A 60 -6.01 94.70 -12.22
C GLU A 60 -6.97 93.52 -11.98
N LYS A 61 -8.28 93.76 -12.03
CA LYS A 61 -9.30 92.69 -11.91
C LYS A 61 -9.22 91.66 -13.03
N ARG A 62 -8.84 92.05 -14.25
CA ARG A 62 -8.61 91.13 -15.38
C ARG A 62 -7.38 90.26 -15.16
N LYS A 63 -6.27 90.84 -14.66
CA LYS A 63 -5.05 90.10 -14.35
C LYS A 63 -5.28 89.08 -13.24
N GLU A 64 -6.00 89.44 -12.18
CA GLU A 64 -6.32 88.53 -11.07
C GLU A 64 -7.21 87.35 -11.52
N LYS A 65 -8.23 87.63 -12.36
CA LYS A 65 -9.06 86.56 -12.96
C LYS A 65 -8.26 85.64 -13.88
N ALA A 66 -7.32 86.18 -14.67
CA ALA A 66 -6.48 85.38 -15.55
C ALA A 66 -5.53 84.45 -14.78
N VAL A 67 -5.01 84.89 -13.63
CA VAL A 67 -4.20 84.05 -12.73
C VAL A 67 -5.03 82.91 -12.16
N LYS A 68 -6.25 83.20 -11.69
CA LYS A 68 -7.16 82.18 -11.11
C LYS A 68 -7.58 81.11 -12.12
N VAL A 69 -7.82 81.50 -13.37
CA VAL A 69 -8.15 80.55 -14.46
C VAL A 69 -6.93 79.70 -14.85
N LYS A 70 -5.72 80.27 -14.88
CA LYS A 70 -4.50 79.48 -15.15
C LYS A 70 -4.25 78.44 -14.07
N GLU A 71 -4.52 78.76 -12.81
CA GLU A 71 -4.34 77.83 -11.69
C GLU A 71 -5.40 76.70 -11.70
N SER A 72 -6.66 77.00 -12.04
CA SER A 72 -7.69 75.97 -12.18
C SER A 72 -7.42 75.02 -13.36
N VAL A 73 -6.98 75.54 -14.50
CA VAL A 73 -6.62 74.71 -15.68
C VAL A 73 -5.41 73.82 -15.38
N LYS A 74 -4.40 74.33 -14.66
CA LYS A 74 -3.23 73.55 -14.27
C LYS A 74 -3.58 72.41 -13.31
N ASN A 75 -4.53 72.64 -12.39
CA ASN A 75 -5.03 71.61 -11.48
C ASN A 75 -5.87 70.54 -12.20
N GLU A 76 -6.66 70.89 -13.21
CA GLU A 76 -7.39 69.92 -14.04
C GLU A 76 -6.49 69.07 -14.94
N LEU A 77 -5.47 69.68 -15.57
CA LEU A 77 -4.43 68.95 -16.32
C LEU A 77 -3.63 68.01 -15.42
N SER A 78 -3.34 68.41 -14.18
CA SER A 78 -2.65 67.56 -13.21
C SER A 78 -3.54 66.40 -12.74
N ARG A 79 -4.84 66.64 -12.51
CA ARG A 79 -5.82 65.59 -12.18
C ARG A 79 -6.04 64.61 -13.33
N SER A 80 -6.21 65.09 -14.57
CA SER A 80 -6.42 64.21 -15.73
C SER A 80 -5.18 63.36 -16.04
N ALA A 81 -3.97 63.89 -15.87
CA ALA A 81 -2.73 63.13 -15.98
C ALA A 81 -2.63 62.02 -14.90
N SER A 82 -3.01 62.31 -13.65
CA SER A 82 -3.01 61.32 -12.56
C SER A 82 -4.07 60.21 -12.73
N VAL A 83 -5.20 60.52 -13.36
CA VAL A 83 -6.23 59.53 -13.72
C VAL A 83 -5.75 58.64 -14.87
N CYS A 84 -5.00 59.20 -15.83
CA CYS A 84 -4.43 58.44 -16.95
C CYS A 84 -3.32 57.46 -16.50
N SER A 85 -2.43 57.86 -15.58
CA SER A 85 -1.38 56.98 -15.05
C SER A 85 -1.95 55.82 -14.23
N ASN A 86 -3.01 56.05 -13.46
CA ASN A 86 -3.70 54.99 -12.72
C ASN A 86 -4.35 53.96 -13.66
N CYS A 87 -4.94 54.39 -14.78
CA CYS A 87 -5.51 53.48 -15.78
C CYS A 87 -4.45 52.52 -16.36
N HIS A 88 -3.23 53.01 -16.59
CA HIS A 88 -2.14 52.17 -17.07
C HIS A 88 -1.71 51.13 -16.03
N ASN A 89 -1.62 51.53 -14.76
CA ASN A 89 -1.31 50.61 -13.66
C ASN A 89 -2.38 49.53 -13.49
N PHE A 90 -3.67 49.89 -13.56
CA PHE A 90 -4.77 48.93 -13.51
C PHE A 90 -4.71 47.91 -14.65
N LYS A 91 -4.40 48.34 -15.88
CA LYS A 91 -4.24 47.43 -17.02
C LYS A 91 -3.11 46.42 -16.80
N THR A 92 -1.96 46.88 -16.30
CA THR A 92 -0.80 46.02 -16.03
C THR A 92 -1.08 45.03 -14.90
N VAL A 93 -1.68 45.49 -13.80
CA VAL A 93 -2.06 44.62 -12.68
C VAL A 93 -3.10 43.58 -13.12
N ASN A 94 -4.12 44.00 -13.87
CA ASN A 94 -5.16 43.09 -14.35
C ASN A 94 -4.60 42.04 -15.33
N ALA A 95 -3.70 42.44 -16.23
CA ALA A 95 -3.03 41.49 -17.13
C ALA A 95 -2.19 40.46 -16.36
N LYS A 96 -1.54 40.86 -15.25
CA LYS A 96 -0.82 39.93 -14.38
C LYS A 96 -1.77 38.97 -13.67
N LEU A 97 -2.86 39.47 -13.09
CA LEU A 97 -3.87 38.65 -12.42
C LEU A 97 -4.50 37.61 -13.36
N VAL A 98 -4.78 37.99 -14.62
CA VAL A 98 -5.30 37.05 -15.62
C VAL A 98 -4.30 35.93 -15.90
N LYS A 99 -3.01 36.26 -16.09
CA LYS A 99 -1.96 35.24 -16.30
C LYS A 99 -1.79 34.31 -15.09
N ASP A 100 -1.83 34.88 -13.88
CA ASP A 100 -1.73 34.10 -12.65
C ASP A 100 -2.95 33.16 -12.50
N ALA A 101 -4.15 33.63 -12.83
CA ALA A 101 -5.37 32.82 -12.83
C ALA A 101 -5.34 31.68 -13.87
N GLU A 102 -4.86 31.96 -15.09
CA GLU A 102 -4.65 30.95 -16.13
C GLU A 102 -3.63 29.89 -15.69
N SER A 103 -2.53 30.32 -15.07
CA SER A 103 -1.50 29.42 -14.52
C SER A 103 -2.07 28.50 -13.44
N LEU A 104 -2.83 29.05 -12.48
CA LEU A 104 -3.51 28.28 -11.43
C LEU A 104 -4.52 27.30 -12.01
N ALA A 105 -5.29 27.68 -13.04
CA ALA A 105 -6.24 26.78 -13.69
C ALA A 105 -5.54 25.57 -14.34
N LEU A 106 -4.37 25.77 -14.95
CA LEU A 106 -3.55 24.69 -15.50
C LEU A 106 -3.02 23.75 -14.40
N GLU A 107 -2.55 24.32 -13.29
CA GLU A 107 -2.05 23.54 -12.15
C GLU A 107 -3.16 22.71 -11.49
N ILE A 108 -4.35 23.29 -11.29
CA ILE A 108 -5.53 22.58 -10.79
C ILE A 108 -5.88 21.41 -11.71
N LYS A 109 -5.87 21.62 -13.04
CA LYS A 109 -6.14 20.55 -14.01
C LYS A 109 -5.10 19.42 -13.92
N LYS A 110 -3.82 19.76 -13.78
CA LYS A 110 -2.73 18.78 -13.62
C LYS A 110 -2.90 17.97 -12.33
N LEU A 111 -3.17 18.63 -11.21
CA LEU A 111 -3.40 17.98 -9.91
C LEU A 111 -4.63 17.08 -9.94
N ASN A 112 -5.71 17.48 -10.60
CA ASN A 112 -6.91 16.64 -10.74
C ASN A 112 -6.64 15.38 -11.55
N ASN A 113 -5.86 15.47 -12.63
CA ASN A 113 -5.49 14.30 -13.42
C ASN A 113 -4.61 13.34 -12.60
N LYS A 114 -3.65 13.87 -11.83
CA LYS A 114 -2.83 13.07 -10.92
C LYS A 114 -3.68 12.38 -9.85
N LYS A 115 -4.58 13.12 -9.20
CA LYS A 115 -5.52 12.58 -8.20
C LYS A 115 -6.31 11.40 -8.76
N LYS A 116 -6.88 11.52 -9.95
CA LYS A 116 -7.63 10.42 -10.60
C LYS A 116 -6.75 9.21 -10.90
N ALA A 117 -5.49 9.42 -11.29
CA ALA A 117 -4.54 8.34 -11.51
C ALA A 117 -4.19 7.61 -10.20
N ASP A 118 -3.92 8.37 -9.13
CA ASP A 118 -3.62 7.82 -7.81
C ASP A 118 -4.83 7.06 -7.23
N GLU A 119 -6.05 7.59 -7.38
CA GLU A 119 -7.30 6.91 -6.99
C GLU A 119 -7.47 5.56 -7.70
N LYS A 120 -7.18 5.51 -9.02
CA LYS A 120 -7.22 4.25 -9.77
C LYS A 120 -6.19 3.25 -9.25
N GLN A 121 -4.95 3.69 -9.00
CA GLN A 121 -3.90 2.82 -8.46
C GLN A 121 -4.26 2.28 -7.07
N ILE A 122 -4.87 3.10 -6.22
CA ILE A 122 -5.33 2.67 -4.89
C ILE A 122 -6.37 1.55 -5.02
N LEU A 123 -7.36 1.71 -5.92
CA LEU A 123 -8.37 0.68 -6.16
C LEU A 123 -7.75 -0.63 -6.69
N ASP A 124 -6.79 -0.54 -7.61
CA ASP A 124 -6.09 -1.71 -8.15
C ASP A 124 -5.31 -2.43 -7.04
N LEU A 125 -4.58 -1.69 -6.19
CA LEU A 125 -3.85 -2.25 -5.05
C LEU A 125 -4.78 -2.88 -4.01
N GLN A 126 -5.92 -2.26 -3.71
CA GLN A 126 -6.94 -2.84 -2.83
C GLN A 126 -7.45 -4.18 -3.39
N GLY A 127 -7.71 -4.25 -4.70
CA GLY A 127 -8.11 -5.48 -5.37
C GLY A 127 -7.05 -6.59 -5.28
N ILE A 128 -5.77 -6.23 -5.38
CA ILE A 128 -4.65 -7.17 -5.20
C ILE A 128 -4.57 -7.65 -3.75
N CYS A 129 -4.67 -6.74 -2.78
CA CYS A 129 -4.66 -7.09 -1.36
C CYS A 129 -5.75 -8.11 -1.01
N GLU A 130 -6.97 -7.96 -1.52
CA GLU A 130 -8.05 -8.88 -1.17
C GLU A 130 -7.87 -10.25 -1.83
N LYS A 131 -7.32 -10.29 -3.04
CA LYS A 131 -6.90 -11.57 -3.67
C LYS A 131 -5.83 -12.27 -2.84
N LEU A 132 -4.79 -11.54 -2.41
CA LEU A 132 -3.72 -12.10 -1.58
C LEU A 132 -4.23 -12.58 -0.22
N LYS A 133 -5.18 -11.88 0.41
CA LYS A 133 -5.82 -12.35 1.66
C LYS A 133 -6.53 -13.69 1.47
N VAL A 134 -7.30 -13.83 0.39
CA VAL A 134 -8.00 -15.08 0.07
C VAL A 134 -7.01 -16.21 -0.22
N GLU A 135 -5.95 -15.95 -0.96
CA GLU A 135 -4.91 -16.94 -1.27
C GLU A 135 -4.14 -17.37 -0.02
N ASN A 136 -3.76 -16.43 0.84
CA ASN A 136 -3.12 -16.73 2.13
C ASN A 136 -4.02 -17.60 3.02
N ALA A 137 -5.33 -17.33 3.07
CA ALA A 137 -6.28 -18.16 3.82
C ALA A 137 -6.34 -19.60 3.28
N LYS A 138 -6.31 -19.78 1.95
CA LYS A 138 -6.26 -21.10 1.30
C LYS A 138 -4.96 -21.83 1.62
N LEU A 139 -3.81 -21.15 1.48
CA LEU A 139 -2.50 -21.73 1.78
C LEU A 139 -2.40 -22.15 3.25
N LEU A 140 -2.90 -21.33 4.17
CA LEU A 140 -2.95 -21.67 5.59
C LEU A 140 -3.78 -22.94 5.84
N GLY A 141 -4.92 -23.08 5.16
CA GLY A 141 -5.73 -24.29 5.19
C GLY A 141 -4.97 -25.53 4.70
N SER A 142 -4.29 -25.42 3.56
CA SER A 142 -3.46 -26.51 3.02
C SER A 142 -2.31 -26.91 3.95
N VAL A 143 -1.62 -25.94 4.54
CA VAL A 143 -0.52 -26.19 5.49
C VAL A 143 -1.02 -26.94 6.73
N ASN A 144 -2.18 -26.57 7.26
CA ASN A 144 -2.76 -27.26 8.41
C ASN A 144 -3.13 -28.72 8.07
N SER A 145 -3.70 -28.95 6.88
CA SER A 145 -4.03 -30.30 6.39
C SER A 145 -2.78 -31.17 6.26
N LEU A 146 -1.72 -30.66 5.61
CA LEU A 146 -0.45 -31.38 5.45
C LEU A 146 0.24 -31.65 6.78
N THR A 147 0.10 -30.74 7.76
CA THR A 147 0.65 -30.92 9.10
C THR A 147 -0.01 -32.09 9.82
N LEU A 148 -1.34 -32.23 9.68
CA LEU A 148 -2.09 -33.36 10.24
C LEU A 148 -1.71 -34.68 9.55
N GLU A 149 -1.61 -34.68 8.22
CA GLU A 149 -1.20 -35.86 7.44
C GLU A 149 0.21 -36.34 7.84
N ASN A 150 1.17 -35.42 7.94
CA ASN A 150 2.53 -35.74 8.39
C ASN A 150 2.58 -36.32 9.81
N LYS A 151 1.68 -35.87 10.70
CA LYS A 151 1.57 -36.46 12.04
C LYS A 151 1.08 -37.90 11.97
N GLY A 152 0.05 -38.18 11.15
CA GLY A 152 -0.45 -39.54 10.91
C GLY A 152 0.61 -40.46 10.31
N LEU A 153 1.41 -39.97 9.35
CA LEU A 153 2.50 -40.74 8.76
C LEU A 153 3.58 -41.12 9.79
N LYS A 154 3.96 -40.20 10.69
CA LYS A 154 4.90 -40.49 11.78
C LYS A 154 4.39 -41.52 12.77
N GLU A 155 3.08 -41.51 13.06
CA GLU A 155 2.45 -42.54 13.90
C GLU A 155 2.47 -43.90 13.20
N ASN A 156 2.16 -43.94 11.91
CA ASN A 156 2.23 -45.16 11.09
C ASN A 156 3.66 -45.72 10.99
N GLU A 157 4.66 -44.86 10.83
CA GLU A 157 6.07 -45.24 10.80
C GLU A 157 6.49 -45.93 12.11
N LYS A 158 6.13 -45.36 13.26
CA LYS A 158 6.37 -45.99 14.58
C LYS A 158 5.69 -47.36 14.71
N VAL A 159 4.45 -47.47 14.23
CA VAL A 159 3.72 -48.76 14.22
C VAL A 159 4.46 -49.77 13.34
N PHE A 160 4.93 -49.36 12.16
CA PHE A 160 5.68 -50.23 11.26
C PHE A 160 7.00 -50.71 11.90
N GLU A 161 7.79 -49.81 12.47
CA GLU A 161 9.03 -50.18 13.19
C GLU A 161 8.76 -51.16 14.34
N SER A 162 7.67 -50.95 15.10
CA SER A 162 7.30 -51.85 16.21
C SER A 162 6.94 -53.24 15.72
N LYS A 163 6.20 -53.34 14.60
CA LYS A 163 5.84 -54.62 13.98
C LYS A 163 7.07 -55.35 13.44
N GLN A 164 8.01 -54.61 12.83
CA GLN A 164 9.25 -55.20 12.35
C GLN A 164 10.06 -55.81 13.50
N LYS A 165 10.24 -55.07 14.60
CA LYS A 165 10.94 -55.58 15.80
C LYS A 165 10.27 -56.82 16.39
N SER A 166 8.93 -56.86 16.41
CA SER A 166 8.18 -58.03 16.87
C SER A 166 8.43 -59.24 15.98
N SER A 167 8.40 -59.06 14.66
CA SER A 167 8.67 -60.13 13.69
C SER A 167 10.10 -60.66 13.79
N GLU A 168 11.09 -59.77 13.95
CA GLU A 168 12.49 -60.17 14.16
C GLU A 168 12.66 -61.01 15.44
N ASN A 169 11.91 -60.67 16.49
CA ASN A 169 11.90 -61.42 17.75
C ASN A 169 11.24 -62.80 17.57
N GLU A 170 10.12 -62.90 16.86
CA GLU A 170 9.48 -64.20 16.53
C GLU A 170 10.43 -65.11 15.72
N ASP A 171 11.10 -64.56 14.70
CA ASP A 171 12.11 -65.29 13.92
C ASP A 171 13.26 -65.83 14.78
N PHE A 172 13.69 -65.06 15.78
CA PHE A 172 14.70 -65.48 16.73
C PHE A 172 14.24 -66.70 17.54
N TRP A 173 13.02 -66.65 18.09
CA TRP A 173 12.46 -67.77 18.87
C TRP A 173 12.25 -69.01 18.02
N ILE A 174 11.73 -68.88 16.80
CA ILE A 174 11.56 -70.01 15.86
C ILE A 174 12.92 -70.67 15.57
N LYS A 175 13.98 -69.87 15.32
CA LYS A 175 15.33 -70.41 15.11
C LYS A 175 15.87 -71.14 16.33
N LEU A 176 15.59 -70.64 17.53
CA LEU A 176 16.02 -71.27 18.78
C LEU A 176 15.28 -72.59 19.03
N GLU A 177 13.95 -72.61 18.85
CA GLU A 177 13.10 -73.79 18.95
C GLU A 177 13.57 -74.89 17.98
N ASN A 178 13.79 -74.54 16.71
CA ASN A 178 14.27 -75.49 15.70
C ASN A 178 15.65 -76.07 16.04
N LYS A 179 16.56 -75.28 16.62
CA LYS A 179 17.85 -75.79 17.10
C LYS A 179 17.68 -76.81 18.22
N ASN A 180 16.79 -76.53 19.18
CA ASN A 180 16.49 -77.44 20.28
C ASN A 180 15.83 -78.74 19.80
N LEU A 181 14.87 -78.64 18.88
CA LEU A 181 14.22 -79.81 18.27
C LEU A 181 15.24 -80.69 17.54
N LYS A 182 16.15 -80.09 16.75
CA LYS A 182 17.21 -80.83 16.06
C LYS A 182 18.18 -81.51 17.01
N ALA A 183 18.53 -80.86 18.13
CA ALA A 183 19.37 -81.48 19.16
C ALA A 183 18.67 -82.67 19.84
N ASN A 184 17.35 -82.58 20.07
CA ASN A 184 16.56 -83.67 20.62
C ASN A 184 16.40 -84.83 19.61
N GLU A 185 16.24 -84.53 18.33
CA GLU A 185 16.20 -85.53 17.26
C GLU A 185 17.49 -86.37 17.24
N VAL A 186 18.66 -85.72 17.33
CA VAL A 186 19.95 -86.43 17.41
C VAL A 186 20.03 -87.35 18.64
N LYS A 187 19.62 -86.87 19.81
CA LYS A 187 19.59 -87.69 21.04
C LYS A 187 18.66 -88.89 20.92
N LEU A 188 17.48 -88.71 20.32
CA LEU A 188 16.55 -89.80 20.10
C LEU A 188 17.12 -90.82 19.10
N GLN A 189 17.80 -90.36 18.05
CA GLN A 189 18.46 -91.25 17.09
C GLN A 189 19.58 -92.07 17.75
N GLU A 190 20.37 -91.47 18.66
CA GLU A 190 21.35 -92.20 19.47
C GLU A 190 20.69 -93.27 20.35
N GLN A 191 19.57 -92.94 21.01
CA GLN A 191 18.81 -93.91 21.81
C GLN A 191 18.26 -95.07 20.97
N ILE A 192 17.75 -94.78 19.76
CA ILE A 192 17.29 -95.81 18.82
C ILE A 192 18.43 -96.75 18.46
N ASN A 193 19.61 -96.22 18.11
CA ASN A 193 20.77 -97.02 17.75
C ASN A 193 21.23 -97.93 18.91
N VAL A 194 21.16 -97.43 20.16
CA VAL A 194 21.46 -98.24 21.36
C VAL A 194 20.47 -99.39 21.50
N LEU A 195 19.16 -99.11 21.39
CA LEU A 195 18.12 -100.14 21.49
C LEU A 195 18.21 -101.18 20.37
N GLU A 196 18.57 -100.77 19.15
CA GLU A 196 18.80 -101.71 18.04
C GLU A 196 19.98 -102.65 18.31
N ASN A 197 21.07 -102.13 18.89
CA ASN A 197 22.20 -102.94 19.32
C ASN A 197 21.81 -103.91 20.43
N GLU A 198 21.11 -103.44 21.47
CA GLU A 198 20.63 -104.29 22.56
C GLU A 198 19.71 -105.40 22.05
N LYS A 199 18.79 -105.08 21.12
CA LYS A 199 17.92 -106.07 20.48
C LYS A 199 18.73 -107.13 19.72
N SER A 200 19.75 -106.73 18.98
CA SER A 200 20.65 -107.66 18.28
C SER A 200 21.37 -108.60 19.25
N VAL A 201 21.88 -108.08 20.37
CA VAL A 201 22.51 -108.89 21.42
C VAL A 201 21.53 -109.91 22.01
N LEU A 202 20.30 -109.49 22.31
CA LEU A 202 19.26 -110.38 22.83
C LEU A 202 18.88 -111.48 21.84
N GLU A 203 18.77 -111.18 20.55
CA GLU A 203 18.47 -112.20 19.53
C GLU A 203 19.61 -113.22 19.42
N ASN A 204 20.87 -112.78 19.50
CA ASN A 204 22.02 -113.68 19.51
C ASN A 204 22.01 -114.61 20.74
N LEU A 205 21.76 -114.06 21.94
CA LEU A 205 21.65 -114.85 23.17
C LEU A 205 20.50 -115.87 23.10
N LYS A 206 19.36 -115.47 22.53
CA LYS A 206 18.22 -116.38 22.30
C LYS A 206 18.61 -117.54 21.38
N ASN A 207 19.23 -117.26 20.24
CA ASN A 207 19.70 -118.29 19.31
C ASN A 207 20.71 -119.25 19.97
N GLU A 208 21.62 -118.73 20.79
CA GLU A 208 22.56 -119.55 21.55
C GLU A 208 21.84 -120.47 22.55
N LYS A 209 20.85 -119.96 23.28
CA LYS A 209 20.05 -120.75 24.24
C LYS A 209 19.20 -121.80 23.55
N GLU A 210 18.62 -121.51 22.38
CA GLU A 210 17.90 -122.49 21.57
C GLU A 210 18.84 -123.60 21.07
N SER A 211 20.05 -123.24 20.62
CA SER A 211 21.09 -124.20 20.22
C SER A 211 21.53 -125.11 21.37
N GLN A 212 21.82 -124.53 22.54
CA GLN A 212 22.16 -125.27 23.77
C GLN A 212 21.02 -126.23 24.17
N SER A 213 19.77 -125.77 24.14
CA SER A 213 18.59 -126.58 24.46
C SER A 213 18.44 -127.76 23.48
N SER A 214 18.67 -127.52 22.19
CA SER A 214 18.66 -128.57 21.15
C SER A 214 19.75 -129.63 21.38
N LEU A 215 20.96 -129.23 21.76
CA LEU A 215 22.05 -130.14 22.13
C LEU A 215 21.68 -131.01 23.34
N ILE A 216 21.20 -130.39 24.43
CA ILE A 216 20.76 -131.10 25.64
C ILE A 216 19.64 -132.10 25.31
N LEU A 217 18.66 -131.71 24.48
CA LEU A 217 17.57 -132.60 24.07
C LEU A 217 18.11 -133.81 23.29
N LYS A 218 19.06 -133.60 22.37
CA LYS A 218 19.72 -134.69 21.61
C LYS A 218 20.47 -135.64 22.55
N GLU A 219 21.21 -135.11 23.51
CA GLU A 219 21.91 -135.93 24.51
C GLU A 219 20.95 -136.74 25.38
N TYR A 220 19.89 -136.11 25.90
CA TYR A 220 18.85 -136.77 26.68
C TYR A 220 18.20 -137.91 25.90
N LEU A 221 17.82 -137.67 24.64
CA LEU A 221 17.24 -138.68 23.77
C LEU A 221 18.23 -139.84 23.55
N SER A 222 19.50 -139.54 23.26
CA SER A 222 20.56 -140.55 23.10
C SER A 222 20.73 -141.43 24.35
N LEU A 223 20.82 -140.82 25.52
CA LEU A 223 20.90 -141.53 26.81
C LEU A 223 19.66 -142.39 27.07
N LYS A 224 18.47 -141.87 26.79
CA LYS A 224 17.20 -142.61 26.90
C LYS A 224 17.19 -143.85 26.00
N THR A 225 17.69 -143.75 24.78
CA THR A 225 17.82 -144.90 23.86
C THR A 225 18.81 -145.93 24.39
N LYS A 226 19.98 -145.49 24.87
CA LYS A 226 20.99 -146.38 25.49
C LYS A 226 20.44 -147.13 26.70
N LEU A 227 19.74 -146.44 27.60
CA LEU A 227 19.05 -147.04 28.75
C LEU A 227 18.01 -148.08 28.32
N ARG A 228 17.21 -147.78 27.29
CA ARG A 228 16.25 -148.75 26.74
C ARG A 228 16.94 -150.01 26.23
N VAL A 229 18.05 -149.88 25.49
CA VAL A 229 18.83 -151.02 24.99
C VAL A 229 19.41 -151.85 26.14
N GLN A 230 19.97 -151.22 27.17
CA GLN A 230 20.49 -151.93 28.36
C GLN A 230 19.37 -152.64 29.14
N GLY A 231 18.22 -151.99 29.33
CA GLY A 231 17.04 -152.61 29.94
C GLY A 231 16.58 -153.85 29.16
N SER A 232 16.51 -153.77 27.83
CA SER A 232 16.19 -154.92 26.98
C SER A 232 17.21 -156.06 27.10
N ARG A 233 18.51 -155.75 27.21
CA ARG A 233 19.57 -156.76 27.43
C ARG A 233 19.44 -157.44 28.79
N LEU A 234 19.15 -156.70 29.86
CA LEU A 234 18.92 -157.24 31.21
C LEU A 234 17.68 -158.14 31.26
N MET A 235 16.61 -157.79 30.55
CA MET A 235 15.41 -158.62 30.46
C MET A 235 15.64 -159.93 29.70
N ASN A 236 16.54 -159.94 28.72
CA ASN A 236 16.94 -161.16 28.01
C ASN A 236 17.88 -162.05 28.85
N LEU A 237 18.74 -161.47 29.69
CA LEU A 237 19.60 -162.22 30.61
C LEU A 237 18.84 -162.89 31.76
N LYS A 238 17.65 -162.38 32.14
CA LYS A 238 16.76 -163.01 33.14
C LYS A 238 15.90 -164.16 32.58
N ARG A 239 15.93 -164.42 31.28
CA ARG A 239 15.14 -165.47 30.60
C ARG A 239 15.95 -166.71 30.20
N ASN A 240 17.25 -166.72 30.49
CA ASN A 240 18.13 -167.88 30.44
C ASN A 240 18.53 -168.26 31.86
#